data_AF-A0A2I0B9F0-F1
#
_entry.id   AF-A0A2I0B9F0-F1
#
_cell.length_a   1.000
_cell.length_b   1.000
_cell.length_c   1.000
_cell.angle_alpha   90.00
_cell.angle_beta   90.00
_cell.angle_gamma   90.00
#
_symmetry.space_group_name_H-M   'P 1'
#
loop_
_entity.id
_entity.type
_entity.pdbx_description
1 polymer ?
#
loop_
_entity_poly.entity_id
_entity_poly.type
_entity_poly.pdbx_seq_one_letter_code
_entity_poly.pdbx_strand_id
1 'polypeptide(L)'
;MAAFFFKLRSISIFLIFFFLLFSVSCNAAALGINYGQVANDLPSPDQVLRLLASLKVAKVRIYDTNPLVLSAFSDSGIDLIITAPNDAVAQLAVPAQALQWVSSNIVPYLPGTKISCIAVGNEVFTTGDPALMASLVPAMAGLRQALVRLGLDSVIHVSTANSLAVLSDSYPPSLGSFKPELTGLLAPLLRFLAETGSPFLINAYPYFAYRDDPQRIPLDFVLFSSGEVIDPNTGLRYDNMLYAQVDAVIFAISRFGFGKIEVRVSETGWPSKGDDDEIGATVENARIYNRNLVARQLENEGTPARPAVRLEVYLFALFNEDLKPGPTSERNYGLYRPDGTMAYNVGLSPAATSTASVSTLNSSAPQVRWYALLVCHMYENYWSKISNINY
;
A
#
# COMPACT_ATOMS: atom_id res chain seq x y z
N MET A 1 -53.88 16.88 -7.89
CA MET A 1 -52.51 17.43 -8.10
C MET A 1 -51.69 17.55 -6.82
N ALA A 2 -52.20 18.11 -5.71
CA ALA A 2 -51.43 18.30 -4.47
C ALA A 2 -50.80 17.02 -3.85
N ALA A 3 -51.49 15.87 -3.92
CA ALA A 3 -50.97 14.60 -3.41
C ALA A 3 -49.79 14.01 -4.21
N PHE A 4 -49.66 14.39 -5.49
CA PHE A 4 -48.55 13.95 -6.35
C PHE A 4 -47.26 14.71 -6.00
N PHE A 5 -47.36 16.02 -5.77
CA PHE A 5 -46.22 16.86 -5.35
C PHE A 5 -45.72 16.52 -3.94
N PHE A 6 -46.58 16.07 -3.03
CA PHE A 6 -46.17 15.59 -1.70
C PHE A 6 -45.39 14.27 -1.77
N LYS A 7 -45.80 13.32 -2.62
CA LYS A 7 -45.07 12.06 -2.84
C LYS A 7 -43.69 12.28 -3.47
N LEU A 8 -43.57 13.19 -4.45
CA LEU A 8 -42.26 13.52 -5.03
C LEU A 8 -41.33 14.19 -4.01
N ARG A 9 -41.84 15.10 -3.16
CA ARG A 9 -41.04 15.72 -2.08
C ARG A 9 -40.56 14.70 -1.04
N SER A 10 -41.39 13.75 -0.62
CA SER A 10 -40.96 12.69 0.30
C SER A 10 -39.94 11.73 -0.30
N ILE A 11 -40.02 11.42 -1.60
CA ILE A 11 -39.03 10.57 -2.31
C ILE A 11 -37.69 11.31 -2.45
N SER A 12 -37.71 12.62 -2.76
CA SER A 12 -36.49 13.43 -2.82
C SER A 12 -35.82 13.59 -1.45
N ILE A 13 -36.58 13.76 -0.37
CA ILE A 13 -36.03 13.84 1.00
C ILE A 13 -35.44 12.49 1.42
N PHE A 14 -36.08 11.37 1.07
CA PHE A 14 -35.57 10.02 1.38
C PHE A 14 -34.31 9.67 0.58
N LEU A 15 -34.23 10.07 -0.69
CA LEU A 15 -33.02 9.92 -1.52
C LEU A 15 -31.87 10.80 -1.03
N ILE A 16 -32.14 12.03 -0.59
CA ILE A 16 -31.14 12.91 0.04
C ILE A 16 -30.66 12.33 1.37
N PHE A 17 -31.56 11.77 2.18
CA PHE A 17 -31.19 11.11 3.45
C PHE A 17 -30.40 9.81 3.23
N PHE A 18 -30.73 9.04 2.18
CA PHE A 18 -29.98 7.85 1.77
C PHE A 18 -28.59 8.20 1.21
N PHE A 19 -28.47 9.31 0.47
CA PHE A 19 -27.16 9.83 0.04
C PHE A 19 -26.35 10.38 1.22
N LEU A 20 -26.96 11.08 2.17
CA LEU A 20 -26.30 11.58 3.39
C LEU A 20 -25.85 10.46 4.34
N LEU A 21 -26.58 9.35 4.41
CA LEU A 21 -26.17 8.16 5.16
C LEU A 21 -25.00 7.40 4.52
N PHE A 22 -24.76 7.57 3.22
CA PHE A 22 -23.60 7.04 2.50
C PHE A 22 -22.42 8.02 2.42
N SER A 23 -22.58 9.26 2.91
CA SER A 23 -21.62 10.35 2.73
C SER A 23 -20.96 10.80 4.03
N VAL A 24 -20.62 9.89 4.95
CA VAL A 24 -19.58 10.15 5.97
C VAL A 24 -18.88 8.83 6.32
N SER A 25 -18.24 8.21 5.33
CA SER A 25 -17.11 7.33 5.60
C SER A 25 -15.87 8.21 5.57
N CYS A 26 -15.37 8.63 6.74
CA CYS A 26 -14.00 9.13 6.85
C CYS A 26 -13.09 7.97 6.44
N ASN A 27 -12.77 7.91 5.15
CA ASN A 27 -12.05 6.82 4.54
C ASN A 27 -10.55 7.01 4.81
N ALA A 28 -10.06 6.39 5.88
CA ALA A 28 -8.67 5.94 5.93
C ALA A 28 -8.38 4.82 4.88
N ALA A 29 -9.31 4.57 3.95
CA ALA A 29 -9.16 3.65 2.81
C ALA A 29 -8.05 4.07 1.80
N ALA A 30 -7.47 5.27 1.96
CA ALA A 30 -6.45 5.80 1.07
C ALA A 30 -5.03 5.30 1.37
N LEU A 31 -4.69 5.08 2.65
CA LEU A 31 -3.36 4.70 3.12
C LEU A 31 -3.28 3.18 3.31
N GLY A 32 -2.22 2.58 2.75
CA GLY A 32 -1.81 1.22 3.09
C GLY A 32 -0.79 1.19 4.22
N ILE A 33 -0.65 0.05 4.88
CA ILE A 33 0.39 -0.17 5.88
C ILE A 33 1.13 -1.48 5.58
N ASN A 34 2.45 -1.46 5.69
CA ASN A 34 3.29 -2.65 5.62
C ASN A 34 3.19 -3.43 6.94
N TYR A 35 2.74 -4.68 6.87
CA TYR A 35 2.75 -5.61 7.98
C TYR A 35 3.97 -6.53 7.85
N GLY A 36 5.10 -6.03 8.34
CA GLY A 36 6.33 -6.80 8.50
C GLY A 36 6.22 -7.81 9.64
N GLN A 37 6.90 -8.95 9.47
CA GLN A 37 6.87 -10.09 10.38
C GLN A 37 8.28 -10.59 10.73
N VAL A 38 9.33 -9.80 10.50
CA VAL A 38 10.70 -10.16 10.86
C VAL A 38 10.93 -9.88 12.35
N ALA A 39 10.18 -10.59 13.18
CA ALA A 39 10.17 -10.48 14.63
C ALA A 39 9.64 -11.75 15.30
N ASN A 40 9.92 -11.94 16.59
CA ASN A 40 9.47 -13.12 17.34
C ASN A 40 8.45 -12.81 18.47
N ASP A 41 8.08 -11.54 18.64
CA ASP A 41 7.27 -11.03 19.74
C ASP A 41 5.99 -10.30 19.29
N LEU A 42 5.63 -10.43 18.00
CA LEU A 42 4.45 -9.77 17.43
C LEU A 42 3.12 -10.39 17.90
N PRO A 43 2.02 -9.60 17.92
CA PRO A 43 0.69 -10.13 18.16
C PRO A 43 0.27 -11.14 17.09
N SER A 44 -0.71 -12.00 17.42
CA SER A 44 -1.24 -12.96 16.44
C SER A 44 -1.93 -12.24 15.26
N PRO A 45 -2.02 -12.88 14.07
CA PRO A 45 -2.69 -12.28 12.92
C PRO A 45 -4.12 -11.79 13.19
N ASP A 46 -4.90 -12.49 14.04
CA ASP A 46 -6.22 -12.04 14.47
C ASP A 46 -6.19 -10.76 15.32
N GLN A 47 -5.19 -10.61 16.20
CA GLN A 47 -5.00 -9.40 16.99
C GLN A 47 -4.59 -8.24 16.08
N VAL A 48 -3.70 -8.50 15.13
CA VAL A 48 -3.27 -7.53 14.12
C VAL A 48 -4.45 -7.09 13.26
N LEU A 49 -5.31 -8.01 12.83
CA LEU A 49 -6.52 -7.66 12.08
C LEU A 49 -7.45 -6.75 12.88
N ARG A 50 -7.68 -7.04 14.16
CA ARG A 50 -8.49 -6.16 15.03
C ARG A 50 -7.87 -4.77 15.19
N LEU A 51 -6.54 -4.69 15.31
CA LEU A 51 -5.83 -3.42 15.36
C LEU A 51 -6.04 -2.63 14.05
N LEU A 52 -5.79 -3.24 12.89
CA LEU A 52 -5.98 -2.61 11.59
C LEU A 52 -7.42 -2.11 11.38
N ALA A 53 -8.42 -2.92 11.78
CA ALA A 53 -9.82 -2.53 11.75
C ALA A 53 -10.11 -1.32 12.65
N SER A 54 -9.52 -1.25 13.85
CA SER A 54 -9.66 -0.10 14.76
C SER A 54 -9.06 1.19 14.18
N LEU A 55 -8.04 1.06 13.33
CA LEU A 55 -7.38 2.16 12.62
C LEU A 55 -8.05 2.48 11.28
N LYS A 56 -9.11 1.75 10.91
CA LYS A 56 -9.81 1.87 9.62
C LYS A 56 -8.88 1.69 8.41
N VAL A 57 -7.80 0.92 8.58
CA VAL A 57 -6.86 0.60 7.50
C VAL A 57 -7.51 -0.43 6.58
N ALA A 58 -7.61 -0.10 5.29
CA ALA A 58 -8.25 -0.97 4.30
C ALA A 58 -7.24 -1.64 3.35
N LYS A 59 -5.95 -1.34 3.46
CA LYS A 59 -4.90 -1.83 2.57
C LYS A 59 -3.68 -2.26 3.38
N VAL A 60 -3.17 -3.45 3.11
CA VAL A 60 -1.98 -3.98 3.78
C VAL A 60 -1.04 -4.60 2.75
N ARG A 61 0.27 -4.43 2.96
CA ARG A 61 1.29 -5.18 2.25
C ARG A 61 1.96 -6.16 3.20
N ILE A 62 2.06 -7.42 2.80
CA ILE A 62 2.86 -8.45 3.47
C ILE A 62 4.01 -8.91 2.58
N TYR A 63 5.08 -9.41 3.20
CA TYR A 63 6.34 -9.74 2.55
C TYR A 63 6.49 -11.22 2.18
N ASP A 64 5.42 -11.99 2.33
CA ASP A 64 5.37 -13.41 2.06
C ASP A 64 3.94 -13.86 1.67
N THR A 65 3.69 -15.17 1.77
CA THR A 65 2.37 -15.80 1.64
C THR A 65 1.99 -16.56 2.92
N ASN A 66 2.24 -15.96 4.09
CA ASN A 66 2.00 -16.61 5.38
C ASN A 66 0.54 -17.11 5.49
N PRO A 67 0.30 -18.43 5.59
CA PRO A 67 -1.04 -19.01 5.62
C PRO A 67 -1.87 -18.54 6.82
N LEU A 68 -1.22 -18.23 7.95
CA LEU A 68 -1.90 -17.75 9.16
C LEU A 68 -2.45 -16.35 8.95
N VAL A 69 -1.68 -15.48 8.29
CA VAL A 69 -2.14 -14.12 7.95
C VAL A 69 -3.24 -14.16 6.89
N LEU A 70 -3.01 -14.91 5.81
CA LEU A 70 -3.98 -15.02 4.72
C LEU A 70 -5.31 -15.61 5.19
N SER A 71 -5.29 -16.59 6.10
CA SER A 71 -6.50 -17.17 6.69
C SER A 71 -7.20 -16.19 7.65
N ALA A 72 -6.44 -15.53 8.53
CA ALA A 72 -7.01 -14.58 9.49
C ALA A 72 -7.68 -13.39 8.79
N PHE A 73 -7.17 -12.95 7.64
CA PHE A 73 -7.69 -11.82 6.88
C PHE A 73 -8.90 -12.17 6.00
N SER A 74 -9.37 -13.44 6.00
CA SER A 74 -10.59 -13.83 5.28
C SER A 74 -11.79 -13.01 5.74
N ASP A 75 -12.60 -12.57 4.76
CA ASP A 75 -13.82 -11.78 4.93
C ASP A 75 -13.62 -10.43 5.65
N SER A 76 -12.38 -9.99 5.83
CA SER A 76 -12.07 -8.69 6.47
C SER A 76 -12.33 -7.49 5.56
N GLY A 77 -12.35 -7.70 4.24
CA GLY A 77 -12.39 -6.63 3.24
C GLY A 77 -11.07 -5.86 3.08
N ILE A 78 -10.03 -6.16 3.86
CA ILE A 78 -8.70 -5.56 3.70
C ILE A 78 -8.08 -6.06 2.40
N ASP A 79 -7.59 -5.11 1.60
CA ASP A 79 -6.92 -5.36 0.34
C ASP A 79 -5.43 -5.66 0.56
N LEU A 80 -4.98 -6.84 0.10
CA LEU A 80 -3.62 -7.31 0.26
C LEU A 80 -2.77 -7.17 -1.00
N ILE A 81 -1.61 -6.52 -0.83
CA ILE A 81 -0.43 -6.80 -1.64
C ILE A 81 0.35 -7.89 -0.91
N ILE A 82 0.57 -9.01 -1.58
CA ILE A 82 1.44 -10.08 -1.08
C ILE A 82 2.76 -10.07 -1.82
N THR A 83 3.80 -10.68 -1.25
CA THR A 83 5.12 -10.71 -1.89
C THR A 83 5.54 -12.15 -2.18
N ALA A 84 5.90 -12.44 -3.43
CA ALA A 84 6.70 -13.62 -3.74
C ALA A 84 8.17 -13.28 -3.39
N PRO A 85 8.80 -13.98 -2.44
CA PRO A 85 10.11 -13.60 -1.94
C PRO A 85 11.21 -13.74 -3.02
N ASN A 86 12.34 -13.04 -2.82
CA ASN A 86 13.42 -12.96 -3.81
C ASN A 86 13.99 -14.35 -4.20
N ASP A 87 14.07 -15.27 -3.26
CA ASP A 87 14.53 -16.65 -3.47
C ASP A 87 13.60 -17.48 -4.38
N ALA A 88 12.32 -17.12 -4.45
CA ALA A 88 11.35 -17.78 -5.34
C ALA A 88 11.42 -17.27 -6.80
N VAL A 89 11.99 -16.09 -7.06
CA VAL A 89 11.92 -15.42 -8.37
C VAL A 89 12.44 -16.31 -9.50
N ALA A 90 13.61 -16.92 -9.34
CA ALA A 90 14.19 -17.78 -10.38
C ALA A 90 13.31 -19.00 -10.69
N GLN A 91 12.71 -19.61 -9.66
CA GLN A 91 11.80 -20.74 -9.83
C GLN A 91 10.52 -20.32 -10.56
N LEU A 92 9.98 -19.14 -10.24
CA LEU A 92 8.75 -18.61 -10.83
C LEU A 92 8.88 -18.23 -12.31
N ALA A 93 10.12 -18.08 -12.82
CA ALA A 93 10.35 -17.94 -14.26
C ALA A 93 9.95 -19.19 -15.07
N VAL A 94 9.80 -20.34 -14.41
CA VAL A 94 9.32 -21.58 -15.04
C VAL A 94 7.79 -21.63 -15.00
N PRO A 95 7.06 -21.63 -16.13
CA PRO A 95 5.59 -21.49 -16.14
C PRO A 95 4.83 -22.53 -15.30
N ALA A 96 5.29 -23.79 -15.31
CA ALA A 96 4.68 -24.83 -14.50
C ALA A 96 4.84 -24.57 -12.98
N GLN A 97 5.97 -24.02 -12.57
CA GLN A 97 6.24 -23.66 -11.18
C GLN A 97 5.45 -22.43 -10.76
N ALA A 98 5.32 -21.43 -11.64
CA ALA A 98 4.46 -20.27 -11.39
C ALA A 98 2.99 -20.68 -11.18
N LEU A 99 2.47 -21.57 -12.03
CA LEU A 99 1.11 -22.09 -11.88
C LEU A 99 0.93 -22.86 -10.57
N GLN A 100 1.90 -23.71 -10.22
CA GLN A 100 1.88 -24.43 -8.96
C GLN A 100 1.91 -23.47 -7.76
N TRP A 101 2.75 -22.44 -7.82
CA TRP A 101 2.88 -21.45 -6.77
C TRP A 101 1.57 -20.68 -6.55
N VAL A 102 0.90 -20.22 -7.63
CA VAL A 102 -0.40 -19.55 -7.51
C VAL A 102 -1.45 -20.51 -6.95
N SER A 103 -1.47 -21.75 -7.43
CA SER A 103 -2.44 -22.76 -6.99
C SER A 103 -2.27 -23.14 -5.51
N SER A 104 -1.04 -23.13 -5.00
CA SER A 104 -0.74 -23.47 -3.61
C SER A 104 -0.87 -22.29 -2.65
N ASN A 105 -0.44 -21.10 -3.06
CA ASN A 105 -0.26 -19.98 -2.14
C ASN A 105 -1.34 -18.90 -2.25
N ILE A 106 -2.15 -18.91 -3.31
CA ILE A 106 -3.15 -17.85 -3.60
C ILE A 106 -4.55 -18.42 -3.61
N VAL A 107 -4.79 -19.40 -4.49
CA VAL A 107 -6.12 -19.99 -4.73
C VAL A 107 -6.82 -20.46 -3.44
N PRO A 108 -6.16 -21.10 -2.46
CA PRO A 108 -6.83 -21.58 -1.26
C PRO A 108 -7.50 -20.50 -0.41
N TYR A 109 -7.08 -19.24 -0.55
CA TYR A 109 -7.59 -18.12 0.23
C TYR A 109 -8.66 -17.31 -0.51
N LEU A 110 -8.93 -17.62 -1.79
CA LEU A 110 -9.91 -16.90 -2.58
C LEU A 110 -11.30 -17.57 -2.55
N PRO A 111 -12.39 -16.79 -2.60
CA PRO A 111 -12.45 -15.32 -2.62
C PRO A 111 -12.43 -14.66 -1.23
N GLY A 112 -12.32 -15.43 -0.14
CA GLY A 112 -12.44 -14.92 1.24
C GLY A 112 -11.43 -13.82 1.57
N THR A 113 -10.18 -13.99 1.16
CA THR A 113 -9.12 -12.99 1.37
C THR A 113 -8.93 -12.15 0.11
N LYS A 114 -9.10 -10.84 0.23
CA LYS A 114 -8.96 -9.92 -0.91
C LYS A 114 -7.49 -9.68 -1.22
N ILE A 115 -6.97 -10.37 -2.23
CA ILE A 115 -5.62 -10.17 -2.78
C ILE A 115 -5.78 -9.40 -4.09
N SER A 116 -5.15 -8.22 -4.22
CA SER A 116 -5.21 -7.42 -5.46
C SER A 116 -3.88 -7.33 -6.21
N CYS A 117 -2.76 -7.65 -5.56
CA CYS A 117 -1.46 -7.57 -6.20
C CYS A 117 -0.49 -8.61 -5.64
N ILE A 118 0.29 -9.21 -6.55
CA ILE A 118 1.49 -9.98 -6.23
C ILE A 118 2.70 -9.10 -6.56
N ALA A 119 3.43 -8.67 -5.54
CA ALA A 119 4.76 -8.08 -5.70
C ALA A 119 5.79 -9.20 -5.85
N VAL A 120 6.40 -9.32 -7.03
CA VAL A 120 7.41 -10.34 -7.32
C VAL A 120 8.77 -9.80 -6.90
N GLY A 121 9.31 -10.34 -5.83
CA GLY A 121 10.51 -9.84 -5.17
C GLY A 121 10.34 -8.47 -4.52
N ASN A 122 11.41 -8.04 -3.85
CA ASN A 122 11.56 -6.73 -3.24
C ASN A 122 12.97 -6.22 -3.53
N GLU A 123 13.04 -5.07 -4.20
CA GLU A 123 14.27 -4.36 -4.57
C GLU A 123 15.27 -5.23 -5.36
N VAL A 124 14.76 -6.09 -6.24
CA VAL A 124 15.57 -7.08 -6.98
C VAL A 124 16.71 -6.45 -7.78
N PHE A 125 16.48 -5.28 -8.39
CA PHE A 125 17.50 -4.57 -9.19
C PHE A 125 18.64 -3.94 -8.38
N THR A 126 18.60 -4.01 -7.05
CA THR A 126 19.67 -3.51 -6.18
C THR A 126 20.32 -4.60 -5.34
N THR A 127 20.00 -5.87 -5.62
CA THR A 127 20.59 -7.05 -4.94
C THR A 127 22.05 -7.31 -5.33
N GLY A 128 22.49 -6.79 -6.48
CA GLY A 128 23.81 -7.11 -7.04
C GLY A 128 23.92 -8.50 -7.67
N ASP A 129 22.81 -9.25 -7.80
CA ASP A 129 22.76 -10.56 -8.46
C ASP A 129 22.17 -10.45 -9.89
N PRO A 130 23.00 -10.52 -10.95
CA PRO A 130 22.52 -10.40 -12.33
C PRO A 130 21.56 -11.51 -12.75
N ALA A 131 21.71 -12.73 -12.21
CA ALA A 131 20.86 -13.86 -12.58
C ALA A 131 19.46 -13.69 -11.99
N LEU A 132 19.38 -13.23 -10.73
CA LEU A 132 18.12 -12.88 -10.09
C LEU A 132 17.41 -11.74 -10.83
N MET A 133 18.15 -10.67 -11.17
CA MET A 133 17.61 -9.53 -11.93
C MET A 133 17.07 -9.94 -13.30
N ALA A 134 17.81 -10.77 -14.03
CA ALA A 134 17.37 -11.28 -15.34
C ALA A 134 16.13 -12.19 -15.25
N SER A 135 15.92 -12.84 -14.11
CA SER A 135 14.79 -13.75 -13.88
C SER A 135 13.49 -13.03 -13.51
N LEU A 136 13.55 -11.76 -13.12
CA LEU A 136 12.40 -11.03 -12.56
C LEU A 136 11.22 -10.91 -13.54
N VAL A 137 11.43 -10.35 -14.72
CA VAL A 137 10.35 -10.17 -15.71
C VAL A 137 9.80 -11.52 -16.21
N PRO A 138 10.64 -12.54 -16.49
CA PRO A 138 10.15 -13.90 -16.74
C PRO A 138 9.27 -14.46 -15.62
N ALA A 139 9.63 -14.25 -14.35
CA ALA A 139 8.82 -14.69 -13.20
C ALA A 139 7.46 -13.98 -13.15
N MET A 140 7.45 -12.66 -13.36
CA MET A 140 6.22 -11.87 -13.44
C MET A 140 5.32 -12.35 -14.59
N ALA A 141 5.90 -12.65 -15.75
CA ALA A 141 5.18 -13.21 -16.89
C ALA A 141 4.60 -14.60 -16.59
N GLY A 142 5.36 -15.48 -15.93
CA GLY A 142 4.90 -16.80 -15.50
C GLY A 142 3.71 -16.71 -14.56
N LEU A 143 3.77 -15.82 -13.56
CA LEU A 143 2.66 -15.58 -12.64
C LEU A 143 1.44 -14.98 -13.33
N ARG A 144 1.62 -14.02 -14.24
CA ARG A 144 0.50 -13.46 -15.03
C ARG A 144 -0.19 -14.55 -15.85
N GLN A 145 0.56 -15.42 -16.51
CA GLN A 145 0.00 -16.54 -17.29
C GLN A 145 -0.77 -17.51 -16.40
N ALA A 146 -0.26 -17.82 -15.21
CA ALA A 146 -0.96 -18.64 -14.22
C ALA A 146 -2.29 -18.00 -13.80
N LEU A 147 -2.30 -16.71 -13.50
CA LEU A 147 -3.52 -15.97 -13.15
C LEU A 147 -4.53 -15.96 -14.30
N VAL A 148 -4.09 -15.75 -15.54
CA VAL A 148 -4.97 -15.80 -16.74
C VAL A 148 -5.61 -17.18 -16.86
N ARG A 149 -4.81 -18.25 -16.72
CA ARG A 149 -5.29 -19.63 -16.79
C ARG A 149 -6.33 -19.95 -15.71
N LEU A 150 -6.23 -19.31 -14.55
CA LEU A 150 -7.13 -19.48 -13.42
C LEU A 150 -8.30 -18.47 -13.42
N GLY A 151 -8.36 -17.55 -14.40
CA GLY A 151 -9.39 -16.50 -14.48
C GLY A 151 -9.28 -15.41 -13.41
N LEU A 152 -8.09 -15.23 -12.83
CA LEU A 152 -7.81 -14.31 -11.72
C LEU A 152 -7.10 -13.02 -12.15
N ASP A 153 -6.77 -12.89 -13.43
CA ASP A 153 -5.91 -11.83 -13.96
C ASP A 153 -6.61 -10.47 -14.08
N SER A 154 -7.95 -10.45 -13.99
CA SER A 154 -8.74 -9.22 -13.91
C SER A 154 -8.81 -8.62 -12.50
N VAL A 155 -8.48 -9.40 -11.47
CA VAL A 155 -8.57 -9.01 -10.06
C VAL A 155 -7.22 -8.92 -9.36
N ILE A 156 -6.22 -9.70 -9.82
CA ILE A 156 -4.88 -9.73 -9.25
C ILE A 156 -3.87 -9.18 -10.26
N HIS A 157 -3.27 -8.05 -9.91
CA HIS A 157 -2.13 -7.47 -10.63
C HIS A 157 -0.82 -8.18 -10.28
N VAL A 158 0.16 -8.09 -11.17
CA VAL A 158 1.52 -8.57 -10.93
C VAL A 158 2.46 -7.39 -11.12
N SER A 159 3.25 -7.08 -10.09
CA SER A 159 4.23 -6.01 -10.13
C SER A 159 5.52 -6.44 -9.39
N THR A 160 6.44 -5.51 -9.17
CA THR A 160 7.65 -5.70 -8.37
C THR A 160 7.96 -4.39 -7.65
N ALA A 161 8.37 -4.47 -6.38
CA ALA A 161 8.76 -3.31 -5.60
C ALA A 161 10.22 -2.95 -5.88
N ASN A 162 10.48 -1.70 -6.23
CA ASN A 162 11.80 -1.21 -6.61
C ASN A 162 12.33 -0.21 -5.58
N SER A 163 13.63 -0.24 -5.31
CA SER A 163 14.30 0.83 -4.54
C SER A 163 14.40 2.09 -5.40
N LEU A 164 14.41 3.29 -4.79
CA LEU A 164 14.79 4.53 -5.49
C LEU A 164 16.20 4.47 -6.10
N ALA A 165 17.07 3.58 -5.61
CA ALA A 165 18.41 3.36 -6.14
C ALA A 165 18.44 2.78 -7.56
N VAL A 166 17.30 2.53 -8.21
CA VAL A 166 17.23 2.28 -9.65
C VAL A 166 17.42 3.55 -10.49
N LEU A 167 17.27 4.74 -9.89
CA LEU A 167 17.49 6.02 -10.56
C LEU A 167 18.98 6.39 -10.61
N SER A 168 19.38 7.05 -11.68
CA SER A 168 20.67 7.75 -11.80
C SER A 168 20.49 9.20 -11.37
N ASP A 169 19.62 9.93 -12.08
CA ASP A 169 19.29 11.31 -11.75
C ASP A 169 17.91 11.38 -11.11
N SER A 170 17.78 12.17 -10.06
CA SER A 170 16.50 12.42 -9.37
C SER A 170 16.31 13.90 -8.99
N TYR A 171 17.30 14.75 -9.24
CA TYR A 171 17.24 16.18 -8.98
C TYR A 171 17.73 17.01 -10.19
N PRO A 172 16.96 18.02 -10.65
CA PRO A 172 15.56 18.24 -10.28
C PRO A 172 14.67 17.07 -10.79
N PRO A 173 13.45 16.85 -10.23
CA PRO A 173 12.62 15.69 -10.56
C PRO A 173 12.39 15.45 -12.06
N SER A 174 12.24 16.51 -12.85
CA SER A 174 12.10 16.44 -14.31
C SER A 174 13.28 15.78 -15.04
N LEU A 175 14.47 15.75 -14.44
CA LEU A 175 15.63 15.02 -14.97
C LEU A 175 15.65 13.55 -14.57
N GLY A 176 14.67 13.09 -13.78
CA GLY A 176 14.46 11.69 -13.42
C GLY A 176 14.85 10.72 -14.54
N SER A 177 15.83 9.87 -14.26
CA SER A 177 16.39 8.92 -15.22
C SER A 177 16.76 7.61 -14.52
N PHE A 178 16.57 6.48 -15.20
CA PHE A 178 17.06 5.19 -14.69
C PHE A 178 18.56 5.03 -14.93
N LYS A 179 19.24 4.27 -14.06
CA LYS A 179 20.64 3.90 -14.23
C LYS A 179 20.89 3.25 -15.61
N PRO A 180 21.89 3.71 -16.39
CA PRO A 180 22.19 3.18 -17.72
C PRO A 180 22.31 1.65 -17.75
N GLU A 181 22.98 1.07 -16.76
CA GLU A 181 23.19 -0.37 -16.60
C GLU A 181 21.90 -1.16 -16.33
N LEU A 182 20.85 -0.53 -15.80
CA LEU A 182 19.56 -1.18 -15.54
C LEU A 182 18.56 -1.02 -16.69
N THR A 183 18.83 -0.14 -17.67
CA THR A 183 17.86 0.19 -18.74
C THR A 183 17.40 -1.03 -19.54
N GLY A 184 18.30 -1.98 -19.80
CA GLY A 184 17.99 -3.24 -20.51
C GLY A 184 17.07 -4.18 -19.74
N LEU A 185 17.03 -4.07 -18.40
CA LEU A 185 16.17 -4.85 -17.52
C LEU A 185 14.85 -4.14 -17.20
N LEU A 186 14.90 -2.81 -17.06
CA LEU A 186 13.75 -1.98 -16.76
C LEU A 186 12.84 -1.78 -17.96
N ALA A 187 13.37 -1.68 -19.19
CA ALA A 187 12.50 -1.54 -20.38
C ALA A 187 11.52 -2.72 -20.56
N PRO A 188 11.92 -4.00 -20.44
CA PRO A 188 10.99 -5.13 -20.41
C PRO A 188 9.99 -5.07 -19.25
N LEU A 189 10.41 -4.64 -18.05
CA LEU A 189 9.51 -4.46 -16.91
C LEU A 189 8.42 -3.43 -17.24
N LEU A 190 8.80 -2.24 -17.71
CA LEU A 190 7.84 -1.17 -18.02
C LEU A 190 6.87 -1.60 -19.12
N ARG A 191 7.34 -2.32 -20.15
CA ARG A 191 6.47 -2.91 -21.17
C ARG A 191 5.44 -3.86 -20.56
N PHE A 192 5.89 -4.79 -19.70
CA PHE A 192 5.00 -5.72 -19.02
C PHE A 192 3.94 -5.01 -18.16
N LEU A 193 4.35 -4.00 -17.39
CA LEU A 193 3.43 -3.21 -16.56
C LEU A 193 2.40 -2.48 -17.41
N ALA A 194 2.83 -1.86 -18.51
CA ALA A 194 1.92 -1.15 -19.43
C ALA A 194 0.93 -2.10 -20.12
N GLU A 195 1.37 -3.27 -20.57
CA GLU A 195 0.52 -4.27 -21.25
C GLU A 195 -0.49 -4.92 -20.31
N THR A 196 -0.14 -5.07 -19.02
CA THR A 196 -1.01 -5.69 -18.02
C THR A 196 -1.82 -4.70 -17.19
N GLY A 197 -1.60 -3.39 -17.37
CA GLY A 197 -2.21 -2.35 -16.54
C GLY A 197 -1.79 -2.41 -15.07
N SER A 198 -0.62 -2.97 -14.77
CA SER A 198 -0.11 -3.10 -13.41
C SER A 198 0.69 -1.86 -12.98
N PRO A 199 0.66 -1.47 -11.69
CA PRO A 199 1.39 -0.30 -11.21
C PRO A 199 2.90 -0.55 -11.14
N PHE A 200 3.71 0.50 -11.23
CA PHE A 200 5.10 0.49 -10.80
C PHE A 200 5.15 0.74 -9.28
N LEU A 201 5.63 -0.24 -8.52
CA LEU A 201 5.79 -0.12 -7.07
C LEU A 201 7.18 0.42 -6.75
N ILE A 202 7.25 1.50 -5.97
CA ILE A 202 8.50 2.13 -5.53
C ILE A 202 8.57 2.21 -3.99
N ASN A 203 9.68 1.78 -3.42
CA ASN A 203 10.06 2.03 -2.05
C ASN A 203 10.80 3.37 -2.01
N ALA A 204 10.22 4.39 -1.37
CA ALA A 204 10.70 5.76 -1.42
C ALA A 204 10.83 6.34 0.00
N TYR A 205 12.06 6.68 0.40
CA TYR A 205 12.37 7.11 1.76
C TYR A 205 13.15 8.44 1.73
N PRO A 206 12.48 9.58 1.99
CA PRO A 206 13.15 10.86 2.25
C PRO A 206 14.17 10.80 3.39
N TYR A 207 13.94 9.91 4.37
CA TYR A 207 14.86 9.67 5.49
C TYR A 207 16.29 9.38 5.03
N PHE A 208 16.49 8.48 4.07
CA PHE A 208 17.85 8.11 3.64
C PHE A 208 18.58 9.27 2.99
N ALA A 209 17.88 10.09 2.18
CA ALA A 209 18.49 11.29 1.61
C ALA A 209 18.95 12.25 2.72
N TYR A 210 18.09 12.53 3.70
CA TYR A 210 18.45 13.41 4.83
C TYR A 210 19.57 12.84 5.69
N ARG A 211 19.55 11.54 6.00
CA ARG A 211 20.61 10.86 6.76
C ARG A 211 21.97 11.05 6.07
N ASP A 212 22.01 10.90 4.75
CA ASP A 212 23.25 10.89 3.98
C ASP A 212 23.81 12.32 3.74
N ASP A 213 22.96 13.36 3.69
CA ASP A 213 23.39 14.77 3.54
C ASP A 213 22.53 15.77 4.34
N PRO A 214 22.56 15.72 5.69
CA PRO A 214 21.71 16.56 6.55
C PRO A 214 22.10 18.04 6.54
N GLN A 215 23.28 18.38 6.00
CA GLN A 215 23.74 19.76 5.89
C GLN A 215 23.12 20.47 4.68
N ARG A 216 22.89 19.76 3.57
CA ARG A 216 22.32 20.33 2.36
C ARG A 216 20.82 20.09 2.22
N ILE A 217 20.30 19.02 2.82
CA ILE A 217 18.89 18.65 2.72
C ILE A 217 18.14 19.18 3.94
N PRO A 218 17.23 20.17 3.79
CA PRO A 218 16.50 20.72 4.92
C PRO A 218 15.57 19.68 5.56
N LEU A 219 15.65 19.54 6.89
CA LEU A 219 14.82 18.61 7.64
C LEU A 219 13.32 18.87 7.41
N ASP A 220 12.89 20.13 7.42
CA ASP A 220 11.49 20.49 7.23
C ASP A 220 10.91 20.02 5.88
N PHE A 221 11.73 19.99 4.83
CA PHE A 221 11.34 19.57 3.48
C PHE A 221 11.14 18.06 3.39
N VAL A 222 11.97 17.27 4.08
CA VAL A 222 11.82 15.81 4.12
C VAL A 222 10.74 15.36 5.10
N LEU A 223 10.33 16.23 6.03
CA LEU A 223 9.27 15.97 7.02
C LEU A 223 7.89 16.51 6.61
N PHE A 224 7.67 16.95 5.37
CA PHE A 224 6.42 17.58 4.90
C PHE A 224 5.98 18.80 5.74
N SER A 225 6.93 19.49 6.39
CA SER A 225 6.61 20.54 7.36
C SER A 225 6.66 21.92 6.73
N SER A 226 7.75 22.26 6.06
CA SER A 226 7.93 23.54 5.39
C SER A 226 9.01 23.44 4.31
N GLY A 227 9.15 24.49 3.51
CA GLY A 227 10.10 24.55 2.40
C GLY A 227 9.45 24.26 1.06
N GLU A 228 10.15 24.63 0.00
CA GLU A 228 9.70 24.46 -1.36
C GLU A 228 10.91 24.33 -2.28
N VAL A 229 10.86 23.37 -3.19
CA VAL A 229 11.82 23.20 -4.28
C VAL A 229 11.06 23.39 -5.59
N ILE A 230 11.55 24.30 -6.43
CA ILE A 230 10.99 24.53 -7.76
C ILE A 230 11.84 23.77 -8.77
N ASP A 231 11.21 22.89 -9.53
CA ASP A 231 11.86 22.25 -10.66
C ASP A 231 12.05 23.28 -11.79
N PRO A 232 13.30 23.59 -12.20
CA PRO A 232 13.60 24.67 -13.13
C PRO A 232 13.17 24.38 -14.58
N ASN A 233 12.95 23.10 -14.93
CA ASN A 233 12.61 22.71 -16.29
C ASN A 233 11.10 22.71 -16.53
N THR A 234 10.33 22.43 -15.48
CA THR A 234 8.86 22.27 -15.55
C THR A 234 8.09 23.37 -14.82
N GLY A 235 8.73 24.07 -13.89
CA GLY A 235 8.08 25.02 -12.98
C GLY A 235 7.24 24.35 -11.89
N LEU A 236 7.26 23.02 -11.78
CA LEU A 236 6.56 22.28 -10.73
C LEU A 236 7.16 22.61 -9.35
N ARG A 237 6.26 22.78 -8.38
CA ARG A 237 6.59 23.16 -7.01
C ARG A 237 6.42 21.95 -6.11
N TYR A 238 7.48 21.56 -5.44
CA TYR A 238 7.51 20.46 -4.49
C TYR A 238 7.67 21.03 -3.10
N ASP A 239 6.67 20.88 -2.26
CA ASP A 239 6.69 21.28 -0.84
C ASP A 239 7.20 20.15 0.07
N ASN A 240 7.47 18.97 -0.48
CA ASN A 240 8.04 17.83 0.23
C ASN A 240 8.88 16.93 -0.68
N MET A 241 9.83 16.21 -0.09
CA MET A 241 10.76 15.35 -0.84
C MET A 241 10.10 14.08 -1.40
N LEU A 242 9.10 13.49 -0.72
CA LEU A 242 8.49 12.25 -1.20
C LEU A 242 7.86 12.46 -2.59
N TYR A 243 7.15 13.57 -2.78
CA TYR A 243 6.54 13.90 -4.07
C TYR A 243 7.58 14.18 -5.14
N ALA A 244 8.69 14.83 -4.78
CA ALA A 244 9.82 15.03 -5.69
C ALA A 244 10.45 13.69 -6.11
N GLN A 245 10.64 12.75 -5.19
CA GLN A 245 11.16 11.40 -5.48
C GLN A 245 10.21 10.60 -6.37
N VAL A 246 8.91 10.63 -6.11
CA VAL A 246 7.90 9.93 -6.92
C VAL A 246 7.82 10.52 -8.32
N ASP A 247 7.83 11.86 -8.46
CA ASP A 247 7.80 12.49 -9.77
C ASP A 247 9.08 12.23 -10.56
N ALA A 248 10.25 12.14 -9.90
CA ALA A 248 11.48 11.69 -10.57
C ALA A 248 11.32 10.30 -11.20
N VAL A 249 10.65 9.36 -10.51
CA VAL A 249 10.31 8.04 -11.08
C VAL A 249 9.32 8.19 -12.24
N ILE A 250 8.29 9.03 -12.12
CA ILE A 250 7.31 9.27 -13.19
C ILE A 250 7.99 9.83 -14.45
N PHE A 251 8.91 10.78 -14.30
CA PHE A 251 9.69 11.32 -15.40
C PHE A 251 10.61 10.26 -16.01
N ALA A 252 11.29 9.45 -15.19
CA ALA A 252 12.13 8.35 -15.67
C ALA A 252 11.33 7.34 -16.52
N ILE A 253 10.15 6.92 -16.04
CA ILE A 253 9.23 6.04 -16.78
C ILE A 253 8.74 6.69 -18.07
N SER A 254 8.42 7.99 -18.03
CA SER A 254 7.91 8.73 -19.19
C SER A 254 8.96 8.85 -20.31
N ARG A 255 10.25 8.94 -19.97
CA ARG A 255 11.36 8.93 -20.94
C ARG A 255 11.45 7.64 -21.75
N PHE A 256 10.96 6.52 -21.20
CA PHE A 256 10.84 5.25 -21.91
C PHE A 256 9.55 5.14 -22.75
N GLY A 257 8.73 6.20 -22.79
CA GLY A 257 7.45 6.20 -23.51
C GLY A 257 6.28 5.61 -22.72
N PHE A 258 6.47 5.29 -21.44
CA PHE A 258 5.46 4.61 -20.61
C PHE A 258 4.79 5.53 -19.57
N GLY A 259 4.67 6.82 -19.87
CA GLY A 259 4.18 7.84 -18.91
C GLY A 259 2.74 7.66 -18.39
N LYS A 260 2.00 6.64 -18.85
CA LYS A 260 0.69 6.25 -18.33
C LYS A 260 0.73 5.20 -17.21
N ILE A 261 1.88 4.57 -16.96
CA ILE A 261 2.01 3.62 -15.85
C ILE A 261 1.76 4.35 -14.54
N GLU A 262 0.86 3.81 -13.72
CA GLU A 262 0.61 4.28 -12.36
C GLU A 262 1.85 4.01 -11.49
N VAL A 263 2.27 4.99 -10.69
CA VAL A 263 3.33 4.81 -9.69
C VAL A 263 2.68 4.79 -8.32
N ARG A 264 2.96 3.76 -7.52
CA ARG A 264 2.51 3.66 -6.12
C ARG A 264 3.72 3.52 -5.22
N VAL A 265 3.67 4.17 -4.07
CA VAL A 265 4.70 4.02 -3.03
C VAL A 265 4.39 2.76 -2.24
N SER A 266 5.16 1.70 -2.44
CA SER A 266 4.97 0.41 -1.76
C SER A 266 5.60 0.34 -0.38
N GLU A 267 6.49 1.28 -0.08
CA GLU A 267 7.05 1.54 1.25
C GLU A 267 7.51 2.99 1.37
N THR A 268 7.21 3.58 2.52
CA THR A 268 7.85 4.80 2.99
C THR A 268 7.67 4.94 4.49
N GLY A 269 8.63 5.51 5.20
CA GLY A 269 8.57 5.64 6.64
C GLY A 269 9.77 6.39 7.19
N TRP A 270 9.83 6.52 8.51
CA TRP A 270 10.91 7.19 9.21
C TRP A 270 11.19 6.48 10.53
N PRO A 271 12.45 6.10 10.82
CA PRO A 271 12.78 5.35 12.01
C PRO A 271 12.76 6.23 13.26
N SER A 272 12.23 5.68 14.34
CA SER A 272 12.09 6.38 15.63
C SER A 272 13.34 6.36 16.51
N LYS A 273 14.33 5.55 16.12
CA LYS A 273 15.62 5.38 16.79
C LYS A 273 16.61 4.80 15.80
N GLY A 274 17.85 5.28 15.79
CA GLY A 274 18.95 4.72 15.00
C GLY A 274 20.25 4.66 15.79
N ASP A 275 21.31 4.23 15.12
CA ASP A 275 22.69 4.33 15.59
C ASP A 275 23.17 5.80 15.58
N ASP A 276 24.37 6.09 16.12
CA ASP A 276 24.86 7.46 16.28
C ASP A 276 25.07 8.19 14.92
N ASP A 277 25.32 7.45 13.84
CA ASP A 277 25.47 7.95 12.48
C ASP A 277 24.15 8.00 11.68
N GLU A 278 23.05 7.54 12.28
CA GLU A 278 21.71 7.55 11.68
C GLU A 278 20.97 8.86 11.96
N ILE A 279 21.55 9.95 11.47
CA ILE A 279 21.08 11.32 11.74
C ILE A 279 19.61 11.47 11.35
N GLY A 280 18.82 12.00 12.29
CA GLY A 280 17.40 12.25 12.11
C GLY A 280 16.49 11.11 12.59
N ALA A 281 17.02 9.93 12.92
CA ALA A 281 16.24 8.82 13.47
C ALA A 281 15.81 9.07 14.92
N THR A 282 14.72 9.81 15.10
CA THR A 282 14.17 10.18 16.41
C THR A 282 12.66 9.97 16.44
N VAL A 283 12.11 9.71 17.64
CA VAL A 283 10.67 9.57 17.86
C VAL A 283 9.91 10.79 17.33
N GLU A 284 10.47 11.99 17.52
CA GLU A 284 9.83 13.24 17.10
C GLU A 284 9.78 13.36 15.57
N ASN A 285 10.88 13.12 14.86
CA ASN A 285 10.90 13.17 13.41
C ASN A 285 10.03 12.07 12.80
N ALA A 286 10.08 10.86 13.36
CA ALA A 286 9.23 9.75 12.92
C ALA A 286 7.74 10.07 13.07
N ARG A 287 7.36 10.69 14.20
CA ARG A 287 6.01 11.17 14.46
C ARG A 287 5.60 12.25 13.46
N ILE A 288 6.44 13.24 13.19
CA ILE A 288 6.14 14.33 12.25
C ILE A 288 5.97 13.77 10.83
N TYR A 289 6.95 13.02 10.32
CA TYR A 289 6.93 12.44 8.98
C TYR A 289 5.66 11.62 8.74
N ASN A 290 5.42 10.63 9.60
CA ASN A 290 4.31 9.71 9.43
C ASN A 290 2.97 10.42 9.63
N ARG A 291 2.83 11.33 10.61
CA ARG A 291 1.58 12.09 10.83
C ARG A 291 1.25 12.98 9.63
N ASN A 292 2.24 13.69 9.08
CA ASN A 292 2.02 14.55 7.93
C ASN A 292 1.67 13.72 6.70
N LEU A 293 2.35 12.59 6.47
CA LEU A 293 2.00 11.65 5.41
C LEU A 293 0.55 11.16 5.53
N VAL A 294 0.11 10.77 6.73
CA VAL A 294 -1.29 10.36 6.98
C VAL A 294 -2.25 11.50 6.61
N ALA A 295 -1.96 12.74 7.02
CA ALA A 295 -2.80 13.89 6.69
C ALA A 295 -2.93 14.08 5.17
N ARG A 296 -1.80 14.08 4.43
CA ARG A 296 -1.77 14.18 2.96
C ARG A 296 -2.59 13.08 2.27
N GLN A 297 -2.53 11.85 2.79
CA GLN A 297 -3.29 10.73 2.25
C GLN A 297 -4.80 10.85 2.53
N LEU A 298 -5.21 11.39 3.67
CA LEU A 298 -6.62 11.67 3.97
C LEU A 298 -7.21 12.77 3.06
N GLU A 299 -6.37 13.69 2.59
CA GLU A 299 -6.73 14.72 1.60
C GLU A 299 -6.76 14.20 0.16
N ASN A 300 -6.43 12.91 -0.05
CA ASN A 300 -6.30 12.27 -1.36
C ASN A 300 -5.33 12.98 -2.31
N GLU A 301 -4.26 13.57 -1.76
CA GLU A 301 -3.30 14.32 -2.55
C GLU A 301 -2.57 13.45 -3.60
N GLY A 302 -2.39 14.03 -4.78
CA GLY A 302 -1.47 13.56 -5.82
C GLY A 302 -0.13 14.30 -5.75
N THR A 303 0.79 13.94 -6.63
CA THR A 303 2.06 14.68 -6.78
C THR A 303 1.89 15.90 -7.69
N PRO A 304 2.82 16.88 -7.66
CA PRO A 304 2.79 18.03 -8.58
C PRO A 304 2.69 17.66 -10.07
N ALA A 305 3.33 16.59 -10.53
CA ALA A 305 3.22 16.13 -11.92
C ALA A 305 1.91 15.39 -12.23
N ARG A 306 1.21 14.87 -11.21
CA ARG A 306 -0.07 14.16 -11.36
C ARG A 306 -1.08 14.58 -10.28
N PRO A 307 -1.48 15.86 -10.21
CA PRO A 307 -2.27 16.39 -9.09
C PRO A 307 -3.72 15.86 -9.06
N ALA A 308 -4.24 15.41 -10.21
CA ALA A 308 -5.60 14.87 -10.33
C ALA A 308 -5.72 13.39 -9.95
N VAL A 309 -4.59 12.71 -9.67
CA VAL A 309 -4.56 11.29 -9.33
C VAL A 309 -3.94 11.14 -7.95
N ARG A 310 -4.71 10.64 -6.98
CA ARG A 310 -4.21 10.34 -5.63
C ARG A 310 -2.96 9.47 -5.73
N LEU A 311 -1.91 9.84 -5.01
CA LEU A 311 -0.75 8.97 -4.82
C LEU A 311 -1.11 7.87 -3.82
N GLU A 312 -1.07 6.62 -4.24
CA GLU A 312 -1.24 5.47 -3.34
C GLU A 312 0.06 5.20 -2.58
N VAL A 313 -0.03 5.14 -1.24
CA VAL A 313 1.13 4.97 -0.36
C VAL A 313 0.90 3.87 0.67
N TYR A 314 1.93 3.06 0.89
CA TYR A 314 2.03 2.09 1.98
C TYR A 314 3.08 2.56 2.99
N LEU A 315 2.65 2.78 4.24
CA LEU A 315 3.50 3.23 5.34
C LEU A 315 4.27 2.04 5.93
N PHE A 316 5.59 2.16 5.96
CA PHE A 316 6.53 1.23 6.57
C PHE A 316 6.90 1.68 7.99
N ALA A 317 6.51 0.97 9.06
CA ALA A 317 5.69 -0.24 9.09
C ALA A 317 4.73 -0.27 10.29
N LEU A 318 3.87 -1.29 10.37
CA LEU A 318 2.91 -1.43 11.46
C LEU A 318 3.62 -1.60 12.83
N PHE A 319 4.63 -2.47 12.89
CA PHE A 319 5.34 -2.81 14.12
C PHE A 319 6.84 -2.56 14.00
N ASN A 320 7.49 -2.35 15.15
CA ASN A 320 8.93 -2.53 15.27
C ASN A 320 9.24 -4.02 15.10
N GLU A 321 10.28 -4.34 14.34
CA GLU A 321 10.63 -5.71 13.97
C GLU A 321 12.01 -6.07 14.54
N ASP A 322 12.05 -6.76 15.68
CA ASP A 322 13.26 -6.95 16.50
C ASP A 322 14.35 -7.83 15.85
N LEU A 323 13.96 -8.69 14.91
CA LEU A 323 14.88 -9.58 14.19
C LEU A 323 15.40 -8.99 12.87
N LYS A 324 15.04 -7.76 12.50
CA LYS A 324 15.57 -7.14 11.28
C LYS A 324 17.10 -6.96 11.40
N PRO A 325 17.88 -7.45 10.42
CA PRO A 325 19.32 -7.26 10.39
C PRO A 325 19.67 -5.80 10.05
N GLY A 326 20.95 -5.44 10.20
CA GLY A 326 21.45 -4.10 9.85
C GLY A 326 21.43 -3.11 11.02
N PRO A 327 21.41 -1.80 10.73
CA PRO A 327 21.56 -0.75 11.73
C PRO A 327 20.35 -0.66 12.66
N THR A 328 20.46 0.08 13.76
CA THR A 328 19.40 0.17 14.77
C THR A 328 18.09 0.71 14.22
N SER A 329 18.12 1.58 13.21
CA SER A 329 16.90 2.07 12.54
C SER A 329 15.99 0.98 12.01
N GLU A 330 16.55 -0.11 11.46
CA GLU A 330 15.79 -1.19 10.85
C GLU A 330 14.79 -1.83 11.83
N ARG A 331 15.10 -1.81 13.12
CA ARG A 331 14.26 -2.37 14.20
C ARG A 331 13.25 -1.36 14.76
N ASN A 332 13.20 -0.12 14.24
CA ASN A 332 12.52 1.01 14.88
C ASN A 332 11.61 1.85 13.94
N TYR A 333 11.13 1.28 12.83
CA TYR A 333 10.19 1.91 11.89
C TYR A 333 8.71 1.82 12.28
N GLY A 334 8.38 1.01 13.28
CA GLY A 334 7.00 0.70 13.66
C GLY A 334 6.20 1.88 14.17
N LEU A 335 4.94 1.96 13.77
CA LEU A 335 3.93 2.78 14.45
C LEU A 335 3.58 2.22 15.83
N TYR A 336 3.71 0.90 16.01
CA TYR A 336 3.45 0.18 17.24
C TYR A 336 4.69 -0.60 17.69
N ARG A 337 4.82 -0.77 19.00
CA ARG A 337 5.70 -1.78 19.59
C ARG A 337 5.05 -3.17 19.51
N PRO A 338 5.81 -4.25 19.64
CA PRO A 338 5.27 -5.62 19.59
C PRO A 338 4.21 -5.90 20.67
N ASP A 339 4.30 -5.25 21.83
CA ASP A 339 3.28 -5.31 22.89
C ASP A 339 1.93 -4.63 22.53
N GLY A 340 1.85 -4.02 21.35
CA GLY A 340 0.68 -3.33 20.84
C GLY A 340 0.47 -1.93 21.39
N THR A 341 1.44 -1.36 22.11
CA THR A 341 1.44 0.07 22.45
C THR A 341 1.94 0.90 21.27
N MET A 342 1.44 2.13 21.11
CA MET A 342 1.94 3.03 20.08
C MET A 342 3.39 3.44 20.38
N ALA A 343 4.26 3.38 19.36
CA ALA A 343 5.58 3.99 19.43
C ALA A 343 5.44 5.53 19.54
N TYR A 344 4.52 6.09 18.75
CA TYR A 344 4.11 7.49 18.71
C TYR A 344 2.74 7.60 18.00
N ASN A 345 1.97 8.66 18.26
CA ASN A 345 0.65 8.83 17.65
C ASN A 345 0.73 9.64 16.34
N VAL A 346 0.22 9.06 15.25
CA VAL A 346 0.17 9.65 13.90
C VAL A 346 -1.23 10.11 13.47
N GLY A 347 -2.22 10.02 14.34
CA GLY A 347 -3.59 10.51 14.07
C GLY A 347 -4.53 9.51 13.40
N LEU A 348 -4.15 8.23 13.28
CA LEU A 348 -5.01 7.17 12.73
C LEU A 348 -6.13 6.72 13.68
N SER A 349 -6.00 6.95 14.99
CA SER A 349 -7.02 6.63 15.99
C SER A 349 -7.70 7.89 16.53
N PRO A 350 -9.03 8.04 16.39
CA PRO A 350 -9.77 9.17 16.95
C PRO A 350 -9.75 9.24 18.49
N ALA A 351 -9.38 8.16 19.17
CA ALA A 351 -9.56 7.99 20.61
C ALA A 351 -8.28 8.14 21.46
N ALA A 352 -7.12 8.42 20.86
CA ALA A 352 -5.84 8.31 21.56
C ALA A 352 -5.18 9.66 21.90
N THR A 353 -5.72 10.38 22.89
CA THR A 353 -4.90 11.27 23.73
C THR A 353 -4.13 10.51 24.81
N SER A 354 -4.31 9.20 24.96
CA SER A 354 -3.44 8.34 25.80
C SER A 354 -3.65 6.85 25.53
N THR A 355 -2.54 6.12 25.35
CA THR A 355 -2.36 4.67 25.61
C THR A 355 -3.54 3.73 25.29
N ALA A 356 -3.89 3.58 24.01
CA ALA A 356 -4.62 2.39 23.59
C ALA A 356 -3.61 1.27 23.30
N SER A 357 -3.64 0.20 24.09
CA SER A 357 -2.84 -1.01 23.91
C SER A 357 -3.68 -2.13 23.29
N VAL A 358 -3.09 -2.97 22.44
CA VAL A 358 -3.76 -4.15 21.85
C VAL A 358 -4.38 -5.07 22.91
N SER A 359 -3.82 -5.08 24.13
CA SER A 359 -4.36 -5.82 25.28
C SER A 359 -5.76 -5.37 25.74
N THR A 360 -6.17 -4.13 25.46
CA THR A 360 -7.51 -3.63 25.83
C THR A 360 -8.62 -4.07 24.88
N LEU A 361 -8.27 -4.56 23.68
CA LEU A 361 -9.23 -5.05 22.66
C LEU A 361 -9.77 -6.46 22.96
N ASN A 362 -9.33 -7.09 24.06
CA ASN A 362 -9.82 -8.41 24.50
C ASN A 362 -11.14 -8.36 25.30
N SER A 363 -11.71 -7.18 25.55
CA SER A 363 -13.00 -7.06 26.25
C SER A 363 -14.12 -6.61 25.30
N SER A 364 -15.15 -7.45 25.20
CA SER A 364 -16.40 -7.28 24.45
C SER A 364 -16.31 -7.31 22.91
N ALA A 365 -16.49 -8.50 22.34
CA ALA A 365 -16.94 -8.63 20.96
C ALA A 365 -18.43 -8.26 20.86
N PRO A 366 -18.84 -7.27 20.05
CA PRO A 366 -20.16 -7.35 19.44
C PRO A 366 -20.05 -8.46 18.38
N GLN A 367 -20.80 -9.54 18.54
CA GLN A 367 -21.01 -10.50 17.45
C GLN A 367 -21.59 -9.75 16.24
N VAL A 368 -20.74 -9.42 15.26
CA VAL A 368 -21.18 -8.98 13.94
C VAL A 368 -21.64 -10.22 13.18
N ARG A 369 -22.77 -10.81 13.63
CA ARG A 369 -23.44 -11.94 12.98
C ARG A 369 -24.78 -11.56 12.36
N TRP A 370 -25.09 -10.27 12.28
CA TRP A 370 -26.44 -9.78 11.94
C TRP A 370 -26.63 -9.23 10.52
N TYR A 371 -25.61 -9.19 9.66
CA TYR A 371 -25.80 -8.73 8.27
C TYR A 371 -26.00 -9.86 7.24
N ALA A 372 -25.49 -11.07 7.50
CA ALA A 372 -25.65 -12.19 6.56
C ALA A 372 -27.09 -12.74 6.50
N LEU A 373 -27.84 -12.71 7.61
CA LEU A 373 -29.22 -13.20 7.65
C LEU A 373 -30.23 -12.26 6.98
N LEU A 374 -30.00 -10.95 7.01
CA LEU A 374 -30.88 -9.96 6.37
C LEU A 374 -30.74 -9.96 4.84
N VAL A 375 -29.53 -10.21 4.32
CA VAL A 375 -29.31 -10.30 2.87
C VAL A 375 -29.91 -11.59 2.30
N CYS A 376 -29.80 -12.73 3.01
CA CYS A 376 -30.46 -13.97 2.60
C CYS A 376 -31.99 -13.88 2.68
N HIS A 377 -32.56 -13.23 3.70
CA HIS A 377 -34.02 -13.10 3.85
C HIS A 377 -34.64 -12.06 2.89
N MET A 378 -33.86 -11.07 2.43
CA MET A 378 -34.32 -10.18 1.35
C MET A 378 -34.21 -10.82 -0.03
N TYR A 379 -33.21 -11.68 -0.28
CA TYR A 379 -33.09 -12.38 -1.56
C TYR A 379 -34.23 -13.39 -1.77
N GLU A 380 -34.62 -14.17 -0.74
CA GLU A 380 -35.74 -15.13 -0.87
C GLU A 380 -37.10 -14.44 -1.05
N ASN A 381 -37.32 -13.26 -0.46
CA ASN A 381 -38.58 -12.51 -0.60
C ASN A 381 -38.70 -11.74 -1.93
N TYR A 382 -37.59 -11.47 -2.62
CA TYR A 382 -37.62 -10.79 -3.92
C TYR A 382 -37.92 -11.75 -5.07
N TRP A 383 -37.52 -13.02 -4.97
CA TRP A 383 -37.80 -14.04 -5.99
C TRP A 383 -39.18 -14.67 -5.88
N SER A 384 -39.81 -14.72 -4.70
CA SER A 384 -41.19 -15.23 -4.54
C SER A 384 -42.27 -14.27 -5.08
N LYS A 385 -41.92 -13.00 -5.34
CA LYS A 385 -42.83 -11.98 -5.90
C LYS A 385 -42.74 -11.80 -7.42
N ILE A 386 -41.72 -12.35 -8.08
CA ILE A 386 -41.53 -12.24 -9.54
C ILE A 386 -42.15 -13.45 -10.28
N SER A 387 -42.49 -14.54 -9.58
CA SER A 387 -43.15 -15.72 -10.16
C SER A 387 -44.68 -15.67 -10.20
N ASN A 388 -45.31 -14.52 -9.88
CA ASN A 388 -46.78 -14.37 -9.84
C ASN A 388 -47.31 -13.14 -10.58
N ILE A 389 -46.70 -12.78 -11.71
CA ILE A 389 -47.28 -11.83 -12.67
C ILE A 389 -47.52 -12.57 -13.98
N ASN A 390 -48.66 -13.26 -14.06
CA ASN A 390 -49.32 -13.59 -15.31
C ASN A 390 -50.28 -12.44 -15.63
N TYR A 391 -49.98 -11.68 -16.68
CA TYR A 391 -50.85 -11.36 -17.82
C TYR A 391 -50.06 -10.54 -18.84
#